data_AF-A0A8T5AZY5-F1
#
_entry.id   AF-A0A8T5AZY5-F1
#
_cell.length_a   1.000
_cell.length_b   1.000
_cell.length_c   1.000
_cell.angle_alpha   90.00
_cell.angle_beta   90.00
_cell.angle_gamma   90.00
#
_symmetry.space_group_name_H-M   'P 1'
#
loop_
_entity.id
_entity.type
_entity.pdbx_description
1 polymer ?
#
loop_
_entity_poly.entity_id
_entity_poly.type
_entity_poly.pdbx_seq_one_letter_code
_entity_poly.pdbx_strand_id
1 'polypeptide(L)'
;MNVKELISKMTLEEKAYLCSGLGFWHTKPVERLKIPSIMMTDGPHGLRKQEREGDFEKSVPATCFPTAVTLASSWDRNLMEEVGSAIGEECQAEGVSILLGPGANMKRSPLCGRNFEYYSEDPFLSSEMALHFIKGVQRQGVGACIKHFCANNQEHRRLTIDVKVDERTLREIYLASFEKAVREGKPWAVMCAYNKVNGEYCSENKYLLNDVLREEWGFEGLVVSDWGAVNERVKGLLAGLDLQMPYDGGFGDKKIIEAVKRGELPEDVLDRAVERILRIVFRAVENKREDAAYDKSAHHRLAREVARECFVLLKNEDNILPLKKEGRIALIGAFAKNPRYQGGGSSRVNPTMLDNAYDEILKIVDGRTKVLYADGYR
;
A
#
# COMPACT_ATOMS: atom_id res chain seq x y z
N MET A 1 -10.06 -24.58 9.92
CA MET A 1 -10.50 -25.28 8.69
C MET A 1 -9.29 -25.85 7.98
N ASN A 2 -9.31 -27.11 7.49
CA ASN A 2 -8.14 -27.70 6.83
C ASN A 2 -8.09 -27.28 5.35
N VAL A 3 -7.23 -26.33 5.02
CA VAL A 3 -7.09 -25.78 3.65
C VAL A 3 -6.74 -26.86 2.63
N LYS A 4 -5.90 -27.84 2.99
CA LYS A 4 -5.50 -28.92 2.07
C LYS A 4 -6.67 -29.84 1.72
N GLU A 5 -7.54 -30.13 2.68
CA GLU A 5 -8.76 -30.92 2.45
C GLU A 5 -9.77 -30.16 1.58
N LEU A 6 -9.79 -28.82 1.67
CA LEU A 6 -10.63 -28.01 0.79
C LEU A 6 -10.15 -28.06 -0.66
N ILE A 7 -8.82 -27.93 -0.86
CA ILE A 7 -8.18 -27.99 -2.17
C ILE A 7 -8.40 -29.35 -2.83
N SER A 8 -8.34 -30.45 -2.06
CA SER A 8 -8.61 -31.79 -2.62
C SER A 8 -10.06 -32.00 -3.09
N LYS A 9 -10.99 -31.10 -2.72
CA LYS A 9 -12.39 -31.10 -3.15
C LYS A 9 -12.66 -30.13 -4.31
N MET A 10 -11.64 -29.39 -4.75
CA MET A 10 -11.73 -28.43 -5.85
C MET A 10 -11.53 -29.11 -7.20
N THR A 11 -12.24 -28.63 -8.21
CA THR A 11 -11.89 -28.91 -9.61
C THR A 11 -10.68 -28.08 -10.03
N LEU A 12 -10.03 -28.46 -11.13
CA LEU A 12 -8.96 -27.67 -11.73
C LEU A 12 -9.43 -26.25 -12.09
N GLU A 13 -10.66 -26.12 -12.58
CA GLU A 13 -11.29 -24.84 -12.90
C GLU A 13 -11.48 -23.98 -11.65
N GLU A 14 -11.94 -24.54 -10.52
CA GLU A 14 -12.09 -23.81 -9.24
C GLU A 14 -10.72 -23.35 -8.71
N LYS A 15 -9.67 -24.18 -8.85
CA LYS A 15 -8.30 -23.81 -8.45
C LYS A 15 -7.76 -22.65 -9.29
N ALA A 16 -7.85 -22.74 -10.62
CA ALA A 16 -7.42 -21.67 -11.52
C ALA A 16 -8.21 -20.38 -11.30
N TYR A 17 -9.53 -20.51 -11.09
CA TYR A 17 -10.44 -19.40 -10.83
C TYR A 17 -10.02 -18.57 -9.62
N LEU A 18 -9.59 -19.20 -8.52
CA LEU A 18 -9.17 -18.48 -7.31
C LEU A 18 -7.88 -17.65 -7.49
N CYS A 19 -7.09 -17.91 -8.52
CA CYS A 19 -5.81 -17.23 -8.74
C CYS A 19 -5.93 -15.91 -9.51
N SER A 20 -7.13 -15.36 -9.68
CA SER A 20 -7.35 -14.00 -10.18
C SER A 20 -8.39 -13.24 -9.35
N GLY A 21 -8.42 -11.91 -9.48
CA GLY A 21 -9.50 -11.09 -8.95
C GLY A 21 -10.86 -11.40 -9.58
N LEU A 22 -11.94 -11.12 -8.85
CA LEU A 22 -13.33 -11.14 -9.32
C LEU A 22 -13.65 -9.89 -10.16
N GLY A 23 -13.09 -8.77 -9.72
CA GLY A 23 -13.24 -7.45 -10.33
C GLY A 23 -11.99 -6.63 -10.04
N PHE A 24 -12.18 -5.37 -9.67
CA PHE A 24 -11.02 -4.51 -9.37
C PHE A 24 -10.44 -4.75 -7.98
N TRP A 25 -11.25 -5.12 -6.99
CA TRP A 25 -10.86 -5.05 -5.57
C TRP A 25 -11.14 -6.32 -4.77
N HIS A 26 -11.75 -7.33 -5.39
CA HIS A 26 -12.26 -8.50 -4.69
C HIS A 26 -11.59 -9.78 -5.16
N THR A 27 -11.35 -10.70 -4.23
CA THR A 27 -11.03 -12.08 -4.58
C THR A 27 -12.29 -12.80 -5.07
N LYS A 28 -12.11 -13.91 -5.77
CA LYS A 28 -13.24 -14.72 -6.24
C LYS A 28 -13.78 -15.63 -5.12
N PRO A 29 -15.12 -15.75 -4.92
CA PRO A 29 -15.72 -16.68 -3.98
C PRO A 29 -15.96 -18.07 -4.60
N VAL A 30 -16.07 -19.12 -3.79
CA VAL A 30 -16.53 -20.46 -4.22
C VAL A 30 -17.63 -20.93 -3.27
N GLU A 31 -18.89 -20.67 -3.64
CA GLU A 31 -20.06 -20.86 -2.77
C GLU A 31 -20.24 -22.32 -2.31
N ARG A 32 -20.09 -23.28 -3.23
CA ARG A 32 -20.20 -24.73 -2.93
C ARG A 32 -19.24 -25.18 -1.82
N LEU A 33 -18.08 -24.54 -1.76
CA LEU A 33 -17.02 -24.82 -0.77
C LEU A 33 -17.00 -23.82 0.39
N LYS A 34 -17.99 -22.91 0.46
CA LYS A 34 -18.10 -21.84 1.47
C LYS A 34 -16.86 -20.96 1.56
N ILE A 35 -16.25 -20.66 0.41
CA ILE A 35 -15.10 -19.76 0.31
C ILE A 35 -15.63 -18.35 0.03
N PRO A 36 -15.53 -17.41 0.96
CA PRO A 36 -16.01 -16.05 0.75
C PRO A 36 -15.04 -15.24 -0.11
N SER A 37 -15.55 -14.12 -0.62
CA SER A 37 -14.74 -13.07 -1.24
C SER A 37 -14.26 -12.09 -0.16
N ILE A 38 -13.02 -11.62 -0.26
CA ILE A 38 -12.48 -10.54 0.57
C ILE A 38 -12.16 -9.32 -0.30
N MET A 39 -12.21 -8.15 0.31
CA MET A 39 -11.86 -6.88 -0.35
C MET A 39 -10.42 -6.48 -0.03
N MET A 40 -9.70 -6.03 -1.05
CA MET A 40 -8.43 -5.30 -0.92
C MET A 40 -8.53 -3.95 -1.62
N THR A 41 -7.93 -2.90 -1.05
CA THR A 41 -7.99 -1.57 -1.68
C THR A 41 -6.84 -0.66 -1.23
N ASP A 42 -6.65 0.46 -1.92
CA ASP A 42 -5.61 1.46 -1.61
C ASP A 42 -5.88 2.17 -0.27
N GLY A 43 -4.91 2.84 0.37
CA GLY A 43 -3.50 2.93 0.01
C GLY A 43 -2.62 3.41 1.18
N PRO A 44 -1.36 3.80 0.94
CA PRO A 44 -0.31 3.78 1.96
C PRO A 44 -0.35 4.91 3.00
N HIS A 45 -1.21 5.91 2.84
CA HIS A 45 -1.36 7.03 3.79
C HIS A 45 -2.83 7.33 4.13
N GLY A 46 -3.72 6.37 3.87
CA GLY A 46 -5.14 6.46 4.19
C GLY A 46 -5.95 5.50 3.31
N LEU A 47 -7.15 5.15 3.79
CA LEU A 47 -8.04 4.27 3.06
C LEU A 47 -8.63 4.99 1.83
N ARG A 48 -8.64 4.31 0.69
CA ARG A 48 -9.29 4.74 -0.55
C ARG A 48 -10.16 3.61 -1.10
N LYS A 49 -11.34 3.45 -0.51
CA LYS A 49 -12.37 2.53 -0.97
C LYS A 49 -13.30 3.24 -1.94
N GLN A 50 -13.50 2.69 -3.14
CA GLN A 50 -14.48 3.24 -4.09
C GLN A 50 -15.90 3.14 -3.51
N GLU A 51 -16.71 4.19 -3.65
CA GLU A 51 -18.14 4.14 -3.25
C GLU A 51 -18.93 3.17 -4.13
N ARG A 52 -18.56 3.10 -5.41
CA ARG A 52 -19.12 2.20 -6.42
C ARG A 52 -18.01 1.66 -7.28
N GLU A 53 -18.05 0.37 -7.59
CA GLU A 53 -17.02 -0.26 -8.41
C GLU A 53 -16.94 0.41 -9.79
N GLY A 54 -15.73 0.82 -10.18
CA GLY A 54 -15.45 1.49 -11.45
C GLY A 54 -15.52 3.02 -11.40
N ASP A 55 -15.96 3.63 -10.29
CA ASP A 55 -15.86 5.07 -10.08
C ASP A 55 -14.52 5.40 -9.41
N PHE A 56 -13.53 5.77 -10.22
CA PHE A 56 -12.19 6.10 -9.74
C PHE A 56 -12.06 7.50 -9.15
N GLU A 57 -13.07 8.35 -9.32
CA GLU A 57 -13.09 9.74 -8.81
C GLU A 57 -13.73 9.84 -7.43
N LYS A 58 -14.66 8.92 -7.09
CA LYS A 58 -15.37 8.93 -5.81
C LYS A 58 -14.96 7.78 -4.89
N SER A 59 -14.41 8.15 -3.74
CA SER A 59 -14.10 7.22 -2.65
C SER A 59 -14.78 7.62 -1.36
N VAL A 60 -15.06 6.63 -0.52
CA VAL A 60 -15.62 6.84 0.82
C VAL A 60 -14.71 7.80 1.59
N PRO A 61 -15.27 8.79 2.32
CA PRO A 61 -14.46 9.67 3.15
C PRO A 61 -13.67 8.90 4.22
N ALA A 62 -12.37 9.15 4.29
CA ALA A 62 -11.41 8.51 5.17
C ALA A 62 -10.42 9.54 5.73
N THR A 63 -9.59 9.16 6.70
CA THR A 63 -8.52 10.05 7.17
C THR A 63 -7.36 10.06 6.18
N CYS A 64 -6.97 11.25 5.71
CA CYS A 64 -5.78 11.43 4.89
C CYS A 64 -4.60 11.80 5.80
N PHE A 65 -3.79 10.80 6.15
CA PHE A 65 -2.57 11.02 6.92
C PHE A 65 -1.49 11.66 6.03
N PRO A 66 -0.45 12.27 6.63
CA PRO A 66 0.69 12.74 5.87
C PRO A 66 1.28 11.63 4.99
N THR A 67 1.75 12.01 3.80
CA THR A 67 2.33 11.06 2.84
C THR A 67 3.61 10.41 3.39
N ALA A 68 4.03 9.26 2.86
CA ALA A 68 5.15 8.48 3.40
C ALA A 68 6.47 9.27 3.50
N VAL A 69 6.76 10.19 2.56
CA VAL A 69 7.92 11.09 2.67
C VAL A 69 7.85 11.98 3.91
N THR A 70 6.66 12.47 4.23
CA THR A 70 6.41 13.32 5.39
C THR A 70 6.51 12.48 6.66
N LEU A 71 5.84 11.32 6.70
CA LEU A 71 5.90 10.39 7.83
C LEU A 71 7.33 9.96 8.17
N ALA A 72 8.14 9.60 7.17
CA ALA A 72 9.54 9.21 7.39
C ALA A 72 10.39 10.34 8.00
N SER A 73 9.99 11.59 7.83
CA SER A 73 10.69 12.74 8.42
C SER A 73 10.52 12.85 9.93
N SER A 74 9.57 12.12 10.53
CA SER A 74 9.44 12.02 11.99
C SER A 74 10.53 11.18 12.65
N TRP A 75 11.10 10.21 11.92
CA TRP A 75 11.99 9.17 12.48
C TRP A 75 11.37 8.39 13.66
N ASP A 76 10.03 8.38 13.77
CA ASP A 76 9.31 7.81 14.91
C ASP A 76 8.56 6.53 14.53
N ARG A 77 9.04 5.42 15.08
CA ARG A 77 8.45 4.08 14.92
C ARG A 77 7.08 3.95 15.58
N ASN A 78 6.87 4.57 16.74
CA ASN A 78 5.59 4.50 17.46
C ASN A 78 4.53 5.27 16.68
N LEU A 79 4.90 6.45 16.15
CA LEU A 79 4.02 7.23 15.28
C LEU A 79 3.56 6.42 14.05
N MET A 80 4.45 5.64 13.45
CA MET A 80 4.10 4.75 12.34
C MET A 80 3.13 3.63 12.74
N GLU A 81 3.30 3.04 13.93
CA GLU A 81 2.34 2.05 14.45
C GLU A 81 0.97 2.67 14.73
N GLU A 82 0.92 3.89 15.27
CA GLU A 82 -0.34 4.61 15.52
C GLU A 82 -1.08 4.95 14.23
N VAL A 83 -0.37 5.46 13.21
CA VAL A 83 -0.94 5.73 11.88
C VAL A 83 -1.45 4.44 11.25
N GLY A 84 -0.65 3.37 11.26
CA GLY A 84 -1.06 2.06 10.74
C GLY A 84 -2.30 1.52 11.46
N SER A 85 -2.35 1.66 12.79
CA SER A 85 -3.48 1.25 13.62
C SER A 85 -4.76 2.01 13.26
N ALA A 86 -4.70 3.34 13.14
CA ALA A 86 -5.86 4.14 12.78
C ALA A 86 -6.41 3.77 11.38
N ILE A 87 -5.52 3.59 10.39
CA ILE A 87 -5.95 3.14 9.05
C ILE A 87 -6.53 1.72 9.10
N GLY A 88 -5.97 0.82 9.92
CA GLY A 88 -6.51 -0.52 10.14
C GLY A 88 -7.92 -0.52 10.76
N GLU A 89 -8.21 0.41 11.67
CA GLU A 89 -9.54 0.62 12.23
C GLU A 89 -10.55 1.10 11.18
N GLU A 90 -10.14 2.03 10.31
CA GLU A 90 -10.97 2.47 9.18
C GLU A 90 -11.22 1.33 8.18
N CYS A 91 -10.21 0.49 7.91
CA CYS A 91 -10.37 -0.69 7.06
C CYS A 91 -11.39 -1.68 7.64
N GLN A 92 -11.35 -1.95 8.95
CA GLN A 92 -12.36 -2.80 9.60
C GLN A 92 -13.77 -2.22 9.45
N ALA A 93 -13.95 -0.93 9.74
CA ALA A 93 -15.25 -0.26 9.62
C ALA A 93 -15.79 -0.26 8.19
N GLU A 94 -14.91 -0.26 7.20
CA GLU A 94 -15.26 -0.29 5.79
C GLU A 94 -15.25 -1.69 5.15
N GLY A 95 -15.08 -2.75 5.93
CA GLY A 95 -15.09 -4.14 5.43
C GLY A 95 -13.93 -4.49 4.50
N VAL A 96 -12.79 -3.81 4.65
CA VAL A 96 -11.56 -4.04 3.87
C VAL A 96 -10.64 -4.99 4.62
N SER A 97 -10.25 -6.08 3.95
CA SER A 97 -9.43 -7.14 4.54
C SER A 97 -7.94 -6.97 4.30
N ILE A 98 -7.54 -6.33 3.20
CA ILE A 98 -6.13 -6.06 2.87
C ILE A 98 -5.98 -4.61 2.41
N LEU A 99 -5.14 -3.84 3.10
CA LEU A 99 -4.72 -2.51 2.69
C LEU A 99 -3.52 -2.63 1.74
N LEU A 100 -3.62 -2.01 0.56
CA LEU A 100 -2.55 -1.96 -0.44
C LEU A 100 -1.49 -0.92 -0.06
N GLY A 101 -0.75 -1.19 1.01
CA GLY A 101 0.38 -0.41 1.50
C GLY A 101 1.12 -1.13 2.63
N PRO A 102 2.31 -0.64 3.01
CA PRO A 102 2.89 0.64 2.60
C PRO A 102 3.74 0.56 1.31
N GLY A 103 4.07 1.72 0.75
CA GLY A 103 5.03 1.86 -0.35
C GLY A 103 6.47 1.94 0.15
N ALA A 104 7.34 1.02 -0.25
CA ALA A 104 8.72 0.91 0.23
C ALA A 104 9.78 0.94 -0.91
N ASN A 105 9.43 1.46 -2.08
CA ASN A 105 10.42 1.66 -3.15
C ASN A 105 11.38 2.80 -2.81
N MET A 106 12.65 2.66 -3.20
CA MET A 106 13.68 3.66 -2.95
C MET A 106 13.52 4.95 -3.77
N LYS A 107 13.82 6.08 -3.15
CA LYS A 107 13.92 7.39 -3.82
C LYS A 107 15.25 7.55 -4.57
N ARG A 108 15.49 6.70 -5.58
CA ARG A 108 16.73 6.73 -6.38
C ARG A 108 16.98 8.09 -7.05
N SER A 109 15.91 8.72 -7.52
CA SER A 109 15.93 10.02 -8.17
C SER A 109 14.82 10.89 -7.58
N PRO A 110 15.07 12.19 -7.35
CA PRO A 110 14.04 13.10 -6.86
C PRO A 110 12.87 13.27 -7.85
N LEU A 111 13.06 12.89 -9.13
CA LEU A 111 12.08 13.05 -10.21
C LEU A 111 11.05 11.91 -10.31
N CYS A 112 11.15 10.88 -9.49
CA CYS A 112 10.16 9.81 -9.50
C CYS A 112 8.79 10.37 -9.07
N GLY A 113 7.78 10.19 -9.93
CA GLY A 113 6.42 10.69 -9.72
C GLY A 113 5.72 10.15 -8.47
N ARG A 114 6.25 9.07 -7.86
CA ARG A 114 5.69 8.44 -6.66
C ARG A 114 6.57 8.59 -5.42
N ASN A 115 7.61 9.42 -5.45
CA ASN A 115 8.45 9.65 -4.27
C ASN A 115 7.68 10.09 -3.02
N PHE A 116 6.57 10.81 -3.18
CA PHE A 116 5.74 11.20 -2.05
C PHE A 116 5.12 9.98 -1.32
N GLU A 117 4.89 8.89 -2.05
CA GLU A 117 4.30 7.63 -1.57
C GLU A 117 5.35 6.68 -0.96
N TYR A 118 6.64 7.04 -0.99
CA TYR A 118 7.74 6.23 -0.47
C TYR A 118 8.46 6.93 0.70
N TYR A 119 9.04 6.14 1.60
CA TYR A 119 9.63 6.64 2.84
C TYR A 119 10.94 7.40 2.62
N SER A 120 12.00 6.77 2.11
CA SER A 120 13.34 7.38 2.09
C SER A 120 14.19 6.96 0.88
N GLU A 121 15.32 7.65 0.70
CA GLU A 121 16.46 7.19 -0.09
C GLU A 121 17.41 6.28 0.71
N ASP A 122 17.22 6.19 2.03
CA ASP A 122 17.91 5.27 2.93
C ASP A 122 17.09 3.98 3.15
N PRO A 123 17.68 2.79 2.88
CA PRO A 123 16.95 1.51 2.98
C PRO A 123 16.62 1.14 4.44
N PHE A 124 17.47 1.51 5.39
CA PHE A 124 17.23 1.23 6.81
C PHE A 124 15.99 1.99 7.30
N LEU A 125 15.96 3.31 7.13
CA LEU A 125 14.80 4.14 7.47
C LEU A 125 13.54 3.65 6.76
N SER A 126 13.63 3.33 5.46
CA SER A 126 12.48 2.85 4.69
C SER A 126 11.92 1.55 5.26
N SER A 127 12.78 0.58 5.58
CA SER A 127 12.32 -0.69 6.11
C SER A 127 11.82 -0.60 7.55
N GLU A 128 12.38 0.27 8.37
CA GLU A 128 11.88 0.55 9.73
C GLU A 128 10.47 1.16 9.69
N MET A 129 10.27 2.19 8.86
CA MET A 129 8.96 2.84 8.71
C MET A 129 7.91 1.86 8.19
N ALA A 130 8.27 1.05 7.18
CA ALA A 130 7.37 0.03 6.63
C ALA A 130 7.01 -1.05 7.67
N LEU A 131 7.99 -1.54 8.45
CA LEU A 131 7.77 -2.55 9.50
C LEU A 131 6.72 -2.09 10.51
N HIS A 132 6.88 -0.88 11.03
CA HIS A 132 6.01 -0.36 12.09
C HIS A 132 4.62 0.01 11.56
N PHE A 133 4.52 0.53 10.34
CA PHE A 133 3.23 0.68 9.67
C PHE A 133 2.49 -0.66 9.53
N ILE A 134 3.18 -1.71 9.06
CA ILE A 134 2.61 -3.05 8.91
C ILE A 134 2.13 -3.61 10.26
N LYS A 135 2.91 -3.45 11.33
CA LYS A 135 2.51 -3.86 12.69
C LYS A 135 1.22 -3.16 13.14
N GLY A 136 1.14 -1.85 12.93
CA GLY A 136 -0.05 -1.05 13.23
C GLY A 136 -1.30 -1.55 12.52
N VAL A 137 -1.23 -1.71 11.19
CA VAL A 137 -2.36 -2.20 10.39
C VAL A 137 -2.78 -3.61 10.82
N GLN A 138 -1.83 -4.52 10.96
CA GLN A 138 -2.11 -5.93 11.24
C GLN A 138 -2.59 -6.21 12.66
N ARG A 139 -2.25 -5.36 13.63
CA ARG A 139 -2.83 -5.38 14.98
C ARG A 139 -4.36 -5.24 14.95
N GLN A 140 -4.90 -4.57 13.95
CA GLN A 140 -6.35 -4.39 13.81
C GLN A 140 -7.04 -5.54 13.09
N GLY A 141 -6.31 -6.62 12.75
CA GLY A 141 -6.88 -7.77 12.04
C GLY A 141 -7.04 -7.55 10.53
N VAL A 142 -6.35 -6.55 9.97
CA VAL A 142 -6.34 -6.23 8.54
C VAL A 142 -4.97 -6.54 7.97
N GLY A 143 -4.90 -7.15 6.78
CA GLY A 143 -3.62 -7.43 6.13
C GLY A 143 -2.97 -6.18 5.57
N ALA A 144 -1.65 -6.05 5.76
CA ALA A 144 -0.86 -5.09 4.99
C ALA A 144 -0.31 -5.75 3.72
N CYS A 145 -0.13 -4.94 2.67
CA CYS A 145 0.44 -5.36 1.39
C CYS A 145 1.58 -4.42 0.99
N ILE A 146 2.81 -4.78 1.37
CA ILE A 146 3.99 -3.97 1.09
C ILE A 146 4.27 -3.95 -0.43
N LYS A 147 4.56 -2.77 -0.98
CA LYS A 147 4.63 -2.57 -2.45
C LYS A 147 5.71 -1.56 -2.87
N HIS A 148 6.24 -1.59 -4.08
CA HIS A 148 6.04 -2.58 -5.15
C HIS A 148 7.35 -3.34 -5.29
N PHE A 149 7.30 -4.65 -5.11
CA PHE A 149 8.45 -5.53 -5.02
C PHE A 149 8.93 -5.96 -6.42
N CYS A 150 10.07 -5.51 -6.92
CA CYS A 150 10.95 -4.47 -6.38
C CYS A 150 11.43 -3.50 -7.48
N ALA A 151 12.25 -2.52 -7.10
CA ALA A 151 12.91 -1.57 -7.99
C ALA A 151 11.99 -0.73 -8.91
N ASN A 152 10.74 -0.49 -8.51
CA ASN A 152 9.83 0.41 -9.20
C ASN A 152 10.09 1.87 -8.82
N ASN A 153 11.23 2.42 -9.24
CA ASN A 153 11.72 3.73 -8.78
C ASN A 153 11.52 4.86 -9.80
N GLN A 154 10.71 4.64 -10.84
CA GLN A 154 10.31 5.66 -11.80
C GLN A 154 8.99 5.31 -12.47
N GLU A 155 8.14 6.30 -12.72
CA GLU A 155 6.88 6.08 -13.44
C GLU A 155 7.09 6.01 -14.96
N HIS A 156 8.14 6.66 -15.48
CA HIS A 156 8.42 6.67 -16.90
C HIS A 156 8.67 5.24 -17.41
N ARG A 157 7.78 4.77 -18.29
CA ARG A 157 7.80 3.42 -18.88
C ARG A 157 7.78 2.28 -17.85
N ARG A 158 7.19 2.48 -16.67
CA ARG A 158 7.15 1.47 -15.58
C ARG A 158 6.66 0.08 -16.03
N LEU A 159 5.78 0.00 -17.03
CA LEU A 159 5.26 -1.25 -17.60
C LEU A 159 6.24 -2.02 -18.51
N THR A 160 7.35 -1.42 -18.93
CA THR A 160 8.23 -1.99 -19.96
C THR A 160 9.72 -1.84 -19.68
N ILE A 161 10.11 -0.96 -18.76
CA ILE A 161 11.52 -0.74 -18.44
C ILE A 161 12.14 -1.99 -17.80
N ASP A 162 13.40 -2.24 -18.16
CA ASP A 162 14.24 -3.23 -17.52
C ASP A 162 15.32 -2.55 -16.68
N VAL A 163 15.19 -2.69 -15.37
CA VAL A 163 16.16 -2.16 -14.41
C VAL A 163 17.36 -3.09 -14.39
N LYS A 164 18.46 -2.62 -14.98
CA LYS A 164 19.77 -3.28 -14.91
C LYS A 164 20.48 -2.85 -13.63
N VAL A 165 20.71 -3.81 -12.73
CA VAL A 165 21.27 -3.56 -11.40
C VAL A 165 22.13 -4.75 -10.98
N ASP A 166 23.31 -4.48 -10.43
CA ASP A 166 24.16 -5.53 -9.88
C ASP A 166 23.57 -6.08 -8.56
N GLU A 167 23.97 -7.30 -8.21
CA GLU A 167 23.44 -8.02 -7.06
C GLU A 167 23.63 -7.26 -5.74
N ARG A 168 24.79 -6.61 -5.57
CA ARG A 168 25.08 -5.87 -4.33
C ARG A 168 24.13 -4.69 -4.17
N THR A 169 23.97 -3.88 -5.22
CA THR A 169 23.04 -2.75 -5.19
C THR A 169 21.58 -3.23 -5.04
N LEU A 170 21.20 -4.32 -5.71
CA LEU A 170 19.88 -4.93 -5.57
C LEU A 170 19.59 -5.28 -4.11
N ARG A 171 20.52 -5.95 -3.44
CA ARG A 171 20.42 -6.39 -2.04
C ARG A 171 20.47 -5.22 -1.06
N GLU A 172 21.53 -4.42 -1.11
CA GLU A 172 21.82 -3.39 -0.10
C GLU A 172 20.89 -2.17 -0.18
N ILE A 173 20.28 -1.89 -1.34
CA ILE A 173 19.43 -0.71 -1.54
C ILE A 173 17.97 -1.07 -1.77
N TYR A 174 17.66 -1.85 -2.82
CA TYR A 174 16.28 -2.01 -3.26
C TYR A 174 15.51 -3.11 -2.52
N LEU A 175 16.19 -4.19 -2.13
CA LEU A 175 15.61 -5.29 -1.35
C LEU A 175 15.67 -4.99 0.15
N ALA A 176 16.75 -4.36 0.63
CA ALA A 176 16.90 -3.97 2.03
C ALA A 176 15.74 -3.09 2.56
N SER A 177 15.08 -2.31 1.69
CA SER A 177 13.89 -1.52 2.08
C SER A 177 12.64 -2.35 2.35
N PHE A 178 12.62 -3.62 1.94
CA PHE A 178 11.54 -4.58 2.18
C PHE A 178 11.93 -5.63 3.22
N GLU A 179 13.19 -6.08 3.25
CA GLU A 179 13.62 -7.28 3.96
C GLU A 179 13.15 -7.31 5.41
N LYS A 180 13.48 -6.30 6.22
CA LYS A 180 13.14 -6.30 7.65
C LYS A 180 11.62 -6.24 7.85
N ALA A 181 10.94 -5.42 7.04
CA ALA A 181 9.48 -5.31 7.06
C ALA A 181 8.78 -6.65 6.73
N VAL A 182 9.33 -7.43 5.79
CA VAL A 182 8.83 -8.76 5.45
C VAL A 182 9.13 -9.78 6.55
N ARG A 183 10.39 -9.87 6.99
CA ARG A 183 10.85 -10.90 7.95
C ARG A 183 10.24 -10.72 9.34
N GLU A 184 10.18 -9.48 9.83
CA GLU A 184 9.70 -9.17 11.17
C GLU A 184 8.23 -8.74 11.20
N GLY A 185 7.79 -8.00 10.18
CA GLY A 185 6.41 -7.50 10.09
C GLY A 185 5.44 -8.54 9.56
N LYS A 186 5.94 -9.54 8.82
CA LYS A 186 5.16 -10.65 8.24
C LYS A 186 3.87 -10.13 7.58
N PRO A 187 3.99 -9.25 6.56
CA PRO A 187 2.84 -8.70 5.88
C PRO A 187 1.99 -9.84 5.30
N TRP A 188 0.67 -9.68 5.28
CA TRP A 188 -0.21 -10.71 4.70
C TRP A 188 -0.01 -10.83 3.20
N ALA A 189 0.40 -9.74 2.55
CA ALA A 189 0.70 -9.73 1.14
C ALA A 189 1.94 -8.91 0.77
N VAL A 190 2.50 -9.22 -0.40
CA VAL A 190 3.51 -8.43 -1.09
C VAL A 190 3.00 -8.19 -2.51
N MET A 191 3.02 -6.93 -2.96
CA MET A 191 2.65 -6.61 -4.34
C MET A 191 3.88 -6.58 -5.22
N CYS A 192 3.95 -7.39 -6.28
CA CYS A 192 5.05 -7.33 -7.23
C CYS A 192 4.96 -6.07 -8.12
N ALA A 193 6.10 -5.56 -8.57
CA ALA A 193 6.18 -4.37 -9.41
C ALA A 193 5.82 -4.63 -10.88
N TYR A 194 5.58 -3.55 -11.62
CA TYR A 194 5.35 -3.58 -13.07
C TYR A 194 6.61 -3.85 -13.90
N ASN A 195 7.74 -3.30 -13.49
CA ASN A 195 8.97 -3.29 -14.29
C ASN A 195 9.64 -4.65 -14.33
N LYS A 196 10.63 -4.78 -15.22
CA LYS A 196 11.60 -5.87 -15.17
C LYS A 196 12.77 -5.50 -14.26
N VAL A 197 13.40 -6.54 -13.72
CA VAL A 197 14.70 -6.47 -13.06
C VAL A 197 15.59 -7.52 -13.72
N ASN A 198 16.70 -7.05 -14.28
CA ASN A 198 17.70 -7.89 -14.95
C ASN A 198 17.12 -8.85 -16.01
N GLY A 199 16.14 -8.38 -16.79
CA GLY A 199 15.58 -9.09 -17.95
C GLY A 199 14.22 -9.74 -17.73
N GLU A 200 13.77 -9.90 -16.48
CA GLU A 200 12.51 -10.57 -16.14
C GLU A 200 11.55 -9.63 -15.41
N TYR A 201 10.28 -9.65 -15.78
CA TYR A 201 9.22 -8.90 -15.10
C TYR A 201 9.08 -9.37 -13.65
N CYS A 202 8.89 -8.44 -12.71
CA CYS A 202 8.82 -8.77 -11.29
C CYS A 202 7.70 -9.78 -10.93
N SER A 203 6.59 -9.79 -11.68
CA SER A 203 5.49 -10.76 -11.58
C SER A 203 5.86 -12.18 -12.04
N GLU A 204 6.93 -12.33 -12.82
CA GLU A 204 7.41 -13.59 -13.39
C GLU A 204 8.84 -13.94 -12.96
N ASN A 205 9.41 -13.19 -12.01
CA ASN A 205 10.81 -13.32 -11.60
C ASN A 205 10.94 -14.30 -10.42
N LYS A 206 11.30 -15.56 -10.71
CA LYS A 206 11.51 -16.62 -9.70
C LYS A 206 12.56 -16.25 -8.64
N TYR A 207 13.63 -15.56 -9.06
CA TYR A 207 14.67 -15.13 -8.14
C TYR A 207 14.09 -14.20 -7.07
N LEU A 208 13.30 -13.21 -7.47
CA LEU A 208 12.67 -12.29 -6.53
C LEU A 208 11.57 -12.96 -5.71
N LEU A 209 10.59 -13.58 -6.35
CA LEU A 209 9.34 -14.02 -5.71
C LEU A 209 9.45 -15.33 -4.94
N ASN A 210 10.44 -16.17 -5.25
CA ASN A 210 10.65 -17.44 -4.57
C ASN A 210 11.99 -17.47 -3.85
N ASP A 211 13.10 -17.32 -4.57
CA ASP A 211 14.43 -17.57 -3.99
C ASP A 211 14.73 -16.53 -2.89
N VAL A 212 14.56 -15.23 -3.16
CA VAL A 212 14.72 -14.18 -2.13
C VAL A 212 13.54 -14.16 -1.17
N LEU A 213 12.32 -13.93 -1.69
CA LEU A 213 11.18 -13.61 -0.84
C LEU A 213 10.76 -14.78 0.06
N ARG A 214 10.78 -16.02 -0.44
CA ARG A 214 10.28 -17.18 0.31
C ARG A 214 11.41 -18.00 0.93
N GLU A 215 12.40 -18.41 0.15
CA GLU A 215 13.45 -19.31 0.65
C GLU A 215 14.41 -18.58 1.61
N GLU A 216 14.86 -17.37 1.27
CA GLU A 216 15.77 -16.61 2.13
C GLU A 216 15.06 -15.84 3.25
N TRP A 217 13.96 -15.15 2.94
CA TRP A 217 13.26 -14.31 3.92
C TRP A 217 12.14 -15.02 4.70
N GLY A 218 11.71 -16.21 4.25
CA GLY A 218 10.65 -16.96 4.92
C GLY A 218 9.26 -16.36 4.77
N PHE A 219 8.96 -15.68 3.65
CA PHE A 219 7.63 -15.10 3.43
C PHE A 219 6.54 -16.16 3.21
N GLU A 220 5.57 -16.18 4.12
CA GLU A 220 4.43 -17.13 4.11
C GLU A 220 3.15 -16.54 3.48
N GLY A 221 3.13 -15.24 3.19
CA GLY A 221 1.96 -14.54 2.71
C GLY A 221 1.67 -14.71 1.21
N LEU A 222 0.76 -13.87 0.74
CA LEU A 222 0.27 -13.83 -0.64
C LEU A 222 1.11 -12.88 -1.50
N VAL A 223 1.59 -13.33 -2.67
CA VAL A 223 2.10 -12.43 -3.71
C VAL A 223 0.95 -12.04 -4.63
N VAL A 224 0.65 -10.75 -4.70
CA VAL A 224 -0.37 -10.17 -5.58
C VAL A 224 0.31 -9.35 -6.68
N SER A 225 -0.23 -9.34 -7.89
CA SER A 225 0.28 -8.46 -8.94
C SER A 225 -0.11 -7.01 -8.68
N ASP A 226 0.72 -6.05 -9.12
CA ASP A 226 0.17 -4.73 -9.44
C ASP A 226 -0.86 -4.87 -10.60
N TRP A 227 -1.72 -3.87 -10.74
CA TRP A 227 -2.90 -3.94 -11.62
C TRP A 227 -2.51 -4.04 -13.09
N GLY A 228 -2.60 -5.24 -13.67
CA GLY A 228 -2.19 -5.51 -15.05
C GLY A 228 -0.68 -5.76 -15.23
N ALA A 229 0.05 -6.08 -14.16
CA ALA A 229 1.48 -6.37 -14.24
C ALA A 229 1.82 -7.77 -14.76
N VAL A 230 0.84 -8.66 -14.91
CA VAL A 230 1.08 -10.04 -15.35
C VAL A 230 1.16 -10.10 -16.87
N ASN A 231 2.32 -10.52 -17.38
CA ASN A 231 2.55 -10.71 -18.81
C ASN A 231 2.36 -12.17 -19.19
N GLU A 232 2.95 -13.10 -18.43
CA GLU A 232 2.91 -14.54 -18.70
C GLU A 232 2.42 -15.34 -17.50
N ARG A 233 1.12 -15.65 -17.49
CA ARG A 233 0.40 -16.23 -16.34
C ARG A 233 1.06 -17.50 -15.77
N VAL A 234 1.39 -18.46 -16.65
CA VAL A 234 1.98 -19.75 -16.24
C VAL A 234 3.36 -19.55 -15.63
N LYS A 235 4.17 -18.68 -16.24
CA LYS A 235 5.49 -18.32 -15.74
C LYS A 235 5.42 -17.62 -14.38
N GLY A 236 4.44 -16.73 -14.20
CA GLY A 236 4.17 -16.07 -12.92
C GLY A 236 3.89 -17.06 -11.79
N LEU A 237 3.01 -18.04 -12.02
CA LEU A 237 2.73 -19.09 -11.02
C LEU A 237 3.98 -19.92 -10.68
N LEU A 238 4.76 -20.32 -11.69
CA LEU A 238 6.02 -21.04 -11.49
C LEU A 238 7.05 -20.20 -10.72
N ALA A 239 7.02 -18.87 -10.90
CA ALA A 239 7.90 -17.93 -10.21
C ALA A 239 7.46 -17.64 -8.76
N GLY A 240 6.18 -17.87 -8.41
CA GLY A 240 5.65 -17.66 -7.06
C GLY A 240 4.62 -16.54 -6.93
N LEU A 241 4.12 -15.98 -8.04
CA LEU A 241 2.95 -15.10 -8.06
C LEU A 241 1.68 -15.91 -7.79
N ASP A 242 0.93 -15.54 -6.75
CA ASP A 242 -0.27 -16.29 -6.35
C ASP A 242 -1.54 -15.70 -7.00
N LEU A 243 -1.75 -14.38 -6.87
CA LEU A 243 -2.99 -13.70 -7.28
C LEU A 243 -2.75 -12.62 -8.35
N GLN A 244 -3.40 -12.77 -9.51
CA GLN A 244 -3.45 -11.71 -10.53
C GLN A 244 -4.58 -10.71 -10.25
N MET A 245 -4.27 -9.42 -10.31
CA MET A 245 -5.23 -8.33 -10.23
C MET A 245 -5.08 -7.37 -11.44
N PRO A 246 -6.18 -6.76 -11.93
CA PRO A 246 -7.58 -7.08 -11.64
C PRO A 246 -8.05 -8.32 -12.45
N TYR A 247 -9.35 -8.57 -12.48
CA TYR A 247 -9.96 -9.55 -13.40
C TYR A 247 -9.65 -9.22 -14.87
N ASP A 248 -9.24 -10.23 -15.64
CA ASP A 248 -8.84 -10.10 -17.05
C ASP A 248 -9.84 -10.74 -18.04
N GLY A 249 -11.07 -11.02 -17.58
CA GLY A 249 -12.06 -11.74 -18.39
C GLY A 249 -11.90 -13.27 -18.37
N GLY A 250 -11.05 -13.81 -17.48
CA GLY A 250 -10.82 -15.25 -17.31
C GLY A 250 -9.82 -15.81 -18.31
N PHE A 251 -9.02 -14.95 -18.94
CA PHE A 251 -7.99 -15.34 -19.90
C PHE A 251 -6.83 -16.04 -19.20
N GLY A 252 -6.36 -15.48 -18.07
CA GLY A 252 -5.36 -16.09 -17.20
C GLY A 252 -5.80 -17.46 -16.69
N ASP A 253 -7.05 -17.58 -16.21
CA ASP A 253 -7.60 -18.84 -15.69
C ASP A 253 -7.57 -19.95 -16.77
N LYS A 254 -7.97 -19.63 -18.00
CA LYS A 254 -7.91 -20.57 -19.14
C LYS A 254 -6.50 -21.01 -19.44
N LYS A 255 -5.53 -20.09 -19.46
CA LYS A 255 -4.11 -20.41 -19.65
C LYS A 255 -3.59 -21.37 -18.59
N ILE A 256 -3.98 -21.20 -17.33
CA ILE A 256 -3.61 -22.12 -16.23
C ILE A 256 -4.17 -23.52 -16.51
N ILE A 257 -5.46 -23.62 -16.79
CA ILE A 257 -6.14 -24.90 -17.02
C ILE A 257 -5.51 -25.66 -18.19
N GLU A 258 -5.23 -24.96 -19.30
CA GLU A 258 -4.57 -25.56 -20.46
C GLU A 258 -3.15 -26.03 -20.16
N ALA A 259 -2.36 -25.22 -19.44
CA ALA A 259 -0.99 -25.57 -19.08
C ALA A 259 -0.92 -26.81 -18.16
N VAL A 260 -1.85 -26.94 -17.21
CA VAL A 260 -1.94 -28.14 -16.37
C VAL A 260 -2.31 -29.36 -17.21
N LYS A 261 -3.32 -29.24 -18.08
CA LYS A 261 -3.75 -30.34 -18.98
C LYS A 261 -2.64 -30.78 -19.94
N ARG A 262 -1.72 -29.88 -20.31
CA ARG A 262 -0.56 -30.16 -21.17
C ARG A 262 0.69 -30.61 -20.41
N GLY A 263 0.69 -30.57 -19.07
CA GLY A 263 1.85 -30.89 -18.24
C GLY A 263 2.94 -29.80 -18.21
N GLU A 264 2.64 -28.60 -18.72
CA GLU A 264 3.53 -27.44 -18.68
C GLU A 264 3.54 -26.76 -17.30
N LEU A 265 2.42 -26.88 -16.56
CA LEU A 265 2.27 -26.42 -15.18
C LEU A 265 1.93 -27.62 -14.28
N PRO A 266 2.81 -28.03 -13.37
CA PRO A 266 2.46 -29.02 -12.36
C PRO A 266 1.30 -28.56 -11.48
N GLU A 267 0.29 -29.39 -11.27
CA GLU A 267 -0.90 -29.02 -10.49
C GLU A 267 -0.56 -28.70 -9.02
N ASP A 268 0.52 -29.27 -8.47
CA ASP A 268 0.99 -28.96 -7.12
C ASP A 268 1.49 -27.52 -6.97
N VAL A 269 1.96 -26.88 -8.06
CA VAL A 269 2.29 -25.45 -8.08
C VAL A 269 1.02 -24.62 -7.92
N LEU A 270 -0.05 -25.00 -8.63
CA LEU A 270 -1.35 -24.35 -8.54
C LEU A 270 -1.95 -24.54 -7.13
N ASP A 271 -1.87 -25.75 -6.58
CA ASP A 271 -2.36 -26.05 -5.22
C ASP A 271 -1.67 -25.19 -4.16
N ARG A 272 -0.36 -24.96 -4.28
CA ARG A 272 0.37 -24.08 -3.36
C ARG A 272 -0.10 -22.62 -3.44
N ALA A 273 -0.35 -22.11 -4.64
CA ALA A 273 -0.87 -20.75 -4.83
C ALA A 273 -2.27 -20.61 -4.20
N VAL A 274 -3.15 -21.58 -4.46
CA VAL A 274 -4.49 -21.64 -3.87
C VAL A 274 -4.42 -21.76 -2.35
N GLU A 275 -3.52 -22.58 -1.80
CA GLU A 275 -3.33 -22.71 -0.34
C GLU A 275 -3.02 -21.36 0.30
N ARG A 276 -2.12 -20.56 -0.29
CA ARG A 276 -1.76 -19.23 0.23
C ARG A 276 -2.92 -18.25 0.15
N ILE A 277 -3.66 -18.25 -0.95
CA ILE A 277 -4.87 -17.42 -1.12
C ILE A 277 -5.91 -17.77 -0.04
N LEU A 278 -6.22 -19.06 0.13
CA LEU A 278 -7.22 -19.51 1.10
C LEU A 278 -6.81 -19.23 2.54
N ARG A 279 -5.53 -19.39 2.88
CA ARG A 279 -5.02 -19.03 4.21
C ARG A 279 -5.30 -17.56 4.53
N ILE A 280 -5.06 -16.65 3.57
CA ILE A 280 -5.33 -15.22 3.77
C ILE A 280 -6.83 -14.92 3.80
N VAL A 281 -7.63 -15.52 2.90
CA VAL A 281 -9.10 -15.37 2.88
C VAL A 281 -9.71 -15.79 4.22
N PHE A 282 -9.36 -16.97 4.74
CA PHE A 282 -9.91 -17.42 6.03
C PHE A 282 -9.37 -16.61 7.20
N ARG A 283 -8.08 -16.22 7.19
CA ARG A 283 -7.52 -15.33 8.21
C ARG A 283 -8.28 -13.99 8.25
N ALA A 284 -8.59 -13.40 7.10
CA ALA A 284 -9.36 -12.17 7.01
C ALA A 284 -10.77 -12.32 7.59
N VAL A 285 -11.45 -13.42 7.26
CA VAL A 285 -12.79 -13.72 7.78
C VAL A 285 -12.77 -13.91 9.29
N GLU A 286 -11.80 -14.65 9.82
CA GLU A 286 -11.63 -14.89 11.26
C GLU A 286 -11.34 -13.61 12.04
N ASN A 287 -10.68 -12.62 11.41
CA ASN A 287 -10.33 -11.34 12.03
C ASN A 287 -11.35 -10.22 11.77
N LYS A 288 -12.41 -10.46 11.00
CA LYS A 288 -13.42 -9.46 10.68
C LYS A 288 -14.21 -9.07 11.93
N ARG A 289 -14.43 -7.77 12.12
CA ARG A 289 -15.26 -7.21 13.20
C ARG A 289 -16.55 -6.65 12.59
N GLU A 290 -17.69 -7.30 12.85
CA GLU A 290 -18.98 -6.93 12.21
C GLU A 290 -19.46 -5.51 12.55
N ASP A 291 -19.25 -5.05 13.79
CA ASP A 291 -19.67 -3.73 14.27
C ASP A 291 -18.51 -2.74 14.37
N ALA A 292 -17.50 -2.87 13.51
CA ALA A 292 -16.37 -1.97 13.52
C ALA A 292 -16.79 -0.53 13.18
N ALA A 293 -16.36 0.40 14.02
CA ALA A 293 -16.53 1.84 13.83
C ALA A 293 -15.30 2.56 14.36
N TYR A 294 -15.09 3.81 13.92
CA TYR A 294 -13.98 4.64 14.35
C TYR A 294 -14.43 6.07 14.60
N ASP A 295 -13.73 6.77 15.50
CA ASP A 295 -13.96 8.19 15.76
C ASP A 295 -13.19 9.04 14.75
N LYS A 296 -13.92 9.52 13.73
CA LYS A 296 -13.43 10.44 12.70
C LYS A 296 -12.74 11.68 13.28
N SER A 297 -13.24 12.22 14.39
CA SER A 297 -12.65 13.40 15.02
C SER A 297 -11.36 13.04 15.75
N ALA A 298 -11.27 11.85 16.36
CA ALA A 298 -10.03 11.37 16.96
C ALA A 298 -8.96 11.11 15.90
N HIS A 299 -9.30 10.48 14.79
CA HIS A 299 -8.36 10.25 13.70
C HIS A 299 -7.90 11.57 13.06
N HIS A 300 -8.79 12.56 12.91
CA HIS A 300 -8.39 13.90 12.44
C HIS A 300 -7.41 14.58 13.41
N ARG A 301 -7.65 14.49 14.73
CA ARG A 301 -6.69 14.99 15.74
C ARG A 301 -5.35 14.27 15.68
N LEU A 302 -5.36 12.95 15.48
CA LEU A 302 -4.15 12.16 15.29
C LEU A 302 -3.41 12.59 14.03
N ALA A 303 -4.09 12.76 12.89
CA ALA A 303 -3.46 13.23 11.65
C ALA A 303 -2.80 14.61 11.82
N ARG A 304 -3.42 15.52 12.59
CA ARG A 304 -2.83 16.81 12.96
C ARG A 304 -1.57 16.66 13.81
N GLU A 305 -1.58 15.77 14.81
CA GLU A 305 -0.42 15.48 15.66
C GLU A 305 0.73 14.92 14.82
N VAL A 306 0.44 13.88 14.03
CA VAL A 306 1.40 13.26 13.11
C VAL A 306 1.99 14.29 12.16
N ALA A 307 1.18 15.17 11.57
CA ALA A 307 1.66 16.22 10.68
C ALA A 307 2.64 17.18 11.41
N ARG A 308 2.37 17.52 12.67
CA ARG A 308 3.25 18.38 13.49
C ARG A 308 4.62 17.74 13.73
N GLU A 309 4.65 16.45 14.08
CA GLU A 309 5.89 15.70 14.33
C GLU A 309 6.71 15.42 13.05
N CYS A 310 6.10 15.63 11.87
CA CYS A 310 6.75 15.39 10.58
C CYS A 310 7.34 16.66 9.94
N PHE A 311 7.10 17.85 10.49
CA PHE A 311 7.64 19.08 9.92
C PHE A 311 9.14 19.21 10.17
N VAL A 312 9.90 19.47 9.09
CA VAL A 312 11.34 19.72 9.17
C VAL A 312 11.61 21.23 9.10
N LEU A 313 12.11 21.82 10.19
CA LEU A 313 12.55 23.21 10.22
C LEU A 313 13.91 23.34 9.52
N LEU A 314 13.91 23.74 8.25
CA LEU A 314 15.14 23.83 7.44
C LEU A 314 16.00 25.05 7.77
N LYS A 315 15.38 26.17 8.15
CA LYS A 315 16.06 27.45 8.39
C LYS A 315 15.31 28.28 9.43
N ASN A 316 16.02 28.86 10.40
CA ASN A 316 15.48 29.77 11.40
C ASN A 316 16.55 30.83 11.79
N GLU A 317 16.73 31.84 10.96
CA GLU A 317 17.64 32.97 11.26
C GLU A 317 16.93 34.02 12.12
N ASP A 318 17.70 34.76 12.91
CA ASP A 318 17.22 35.87 13.75
C ASP A 318 16.06 35.54 14.71
N ASN A 319 15.91 34.25 15.04
CA ASN A 319 14.80 33.73 15.84
C ASN A 319 13.42 34.16 15.29
N ILE A 320 13.26 34.14 13.97
CA ILE A 320 11.98 34.48 13.32
C ILE A 320 10.84 33.55 13.77
N LEU A 321 11.14 32.28 14.02
CA LEU A 321 10.22 31.32 14.62
C LEU A 321 10.58 31.02 16.08
N PRO A 322 9.58 30.85 16.98
CA PRO A 322 8.14 30.86 16.71
C PRO A 322 7.56 32.27 16.52
N LEU A 323 6.55 32.39 15.65
CA LEU A 323 5.84 33.66 15.45
C LEU A 323 5.11 34.09 16.73
N LYS A 324 5.12 35.39 17.01
CA LYS A 324 4.27 35.98 18.05
C LYS A 324 2.81 35.91 17.63
N LYS A 325 1.92 35.70 18.61
CA LYS A 325 0.46 35.65 18.41
C LYS A 325 -0.21 37.03 18.39
N GLU A 326 0.58 38.09 18.34
CA GLU A 326 0.15 39.49 18.41
C GLU A 326 0.72 40.29 17.23
N GLY A 327 0.09 41.42 16.91
CA GLY A 327 0.59 42.38 15.92
C GLY A 327 -0.02 42.20 14.53
N ARG A 328 0.83 42.22 13.50
CA ARG A 328 0.41 42.14 12.09
C ARG A 328 1.09 40.96 11.41
N ILE A 329 0.28 40.05 10.87
CA ILE A 329 0.75 38.88 10.12
C ILE A 329 0.21 38.99 8.69
N ALA A 330 1.08 38.84 7.70
CA ALA A 330 0.69 38.75 6.30
C ALA A 330 0.92 37.33 5.79
N LEU A 331 -0.17 36.65 5.39
CA LEU A 331 -0.16 35.33 4.78
C LEU A 331 -0.19 35.48 3.26
N ILE A 332 0.86 35.02 2.58
CA ILE A 332 0.99 35.11 1.13
C ILE A 332 1.13 33.71 0.56
N GLY A 333 0.27 33.36 -0.41
CA GLY A 333 0.29 32.07 -1.09
C GLY A 333 -1.07 31.37 -1.07
N ALA A 334 -1.59 30.99 -2.24
CA ALA A 334 -2.91 30.36 -2.37
C ALA A 334 -3.05 29.04 -1.57
N PHE A 335 -1.94 28.34 -1.31
CA PHE A 335 -1.94 27.13 -0.48
C PHE A 335 -2.32 27.38 0.99
N ALA A 336 -2.27 28.63 1.49
CA ALA A 336 -2.72 28.90 2.86
C ALA A 336 -4.23 28.68 3.03
N LYS A 337 -5.03 28.86 1.97
CA LYS A 337 -6.47 28.55 1.94
C LYS A 337 -6.80 27.24 1.22
N ASN A 338 -6.03 26.87 0.19
CA ASN A 338 -6.24 25.67 -0.62
C ASN A 338 -5.05 24.71 -0.46
N PRO A 339 -4.93 23.98 0.66
CA PRO A 339 -3.72 23.24 0.97
C PRO A 339 -3.41 22.14 -0.05
N ARG A 340 -2.11 21.95 -0.33
CA ARG A 340 -1.60 20.74 -1.00
C ARG A 340 -1.07 19.78 0.06
N TYR A 341 -1.89 18.81 0.43
CA TYR A 341 -1.65 17.93 1.57
C TYR A 341 -1.32 16.48 1.18
N GLN A 342 -1.56 16.10 -0.09
CA GLN A 342 -1.31 14.76 -0.61
C GLN A 342 -0.81 14.80 -2.07
N GLY A 343 -0.37 13.64 -2.57
CA GLY A 343 -0.07 13.42 -3.98
C GLY A 343 -1.27 12.91 -4.78
N GLY A 344 -1.01 12.42 -5.99
CA GLY A 344 -2.05 11.93 -6.92
C GLY A 344 -2.07 10.40 -7.08
N GLY A 345 -2.80 9.93 -8.10
CA GLY A 345 -2.84 8.52 -8.48
C GLY A 345 -3.66 7.65 -7.51
N SER A 346 -3.32 6.36 -7.44
CA SER A 346 -4.01 5.37 -6.63
C SER A 346 -3.98 5.66 -5.12
N SER A 347 -3.05 6.51 -4.68
CA SER A 347 -2.92 6.88 -3.27
C SER A 347 -3.84 8.03 -2.82
N ARG A 348 -4.62 8.64 -3.73
CA ARG A 348 -5.47 9.80 -3.42
C ARG A 348 -6.61 9.44 -2.47
N VAL A 349 -6.68 10.08 -1.31
CA VAL A 349 -7.75 9.89 -0.31
C VAL A 349 -8.78 11.01 -0.41
N ASN A 350 -10.07 10.69 -0.25
CA ASN A 350 -11.13 11.67 -0.02
C ASN A 350 -11.19 12.00 1.48
N PRO A 351 -10.69 13.17 1.94
CA PRO A 351 -10.54 13.43 3.36
C PRO A 351 -11.90 13.67 4.05
N THR A 352 -12.10 13.05 5.21
CA THR A 352 -13.28 13.30 6.06
C THR A 352 -13.31 14.75 6.58
N MET A 353 -12.15 15.30 6.92
CA MET A 353 -11.97 16.67 7.42
C MET A 353 -10.66 17.22 6.85
N LEU A 354 -10.59 18.53 6.61
CA LEU A 354 -9.40 19.19 6.09
C LEU A 354 -9.29 20.60 6.66
N ASP A 355 -8.18 20.87 7.34
CA ASP A 355 -7.84 22.19 7.85
C ASP A 355 -6.93 22.94 6.86
N ASN A 356 -7.03 24.26 6.81
CA ASN A 356 -6.12 25.12 6.05
C ASN A 356 -5.40 26.11 6.99
N ALA A 357 -4.19 26.52 6.60
CA ALA A 357 -3.33 27.33 7.45
C ALA A 357 -3.95 28.70 7.79
N TYR A 358 -4.69 29.30 6.85
CA TYR A 358 -5.32 30.60 7.05
C TYR A 358 -6.38 30.55 8.18
N ASP A 359 -7.32 29.61 8.09
CA ASP A 359 -8.37 29.48 9.10
C ASP A 359 -7.83 29.03 10.46
N GLU A 360 -6.83 28.15 10.48
CA GLU A 360 -6.19 27.72 11.73
C GLU A 360 -5.40 28.86 12.41
N ILE A 361 -4.73 29.72 11.64
CA ILE A 361 -4.05 30.89 12.20
C ILE A 361 -5.05 31.86 12.81
N LEU A 362 -6.19 32.12 12.14
CA LEU A 362 -7.25 32.98 12.69
C LEU A 362 -7.81 32.47 14.02
N LYS A 363 -7.85 31.15 14.23
CA LYS A 363 -8.27 30.54 15.51
C LYS A 363 -7.22 30.68 16.62
N ILE A 364 -5.94 30.81 16.27
CA ILE A 364 -4.81 30.80 17.23
C ILE A 364 -4.40 32.21 17.66
N VAL A 365 -4.44 33.18 16.75
CA VAL A 365 -4.04 34.56 17.03
C VAL A 365 -5.02 35.21 18.00
N ASP A 366 -4.55 36.20 18.77
CA ASP A 366 -5.47 36.95 19.62
C ASP A 366 -6.41 37.81 18.76
N GLY A 367 -7.60 38.14 19.26
CA GLY A 367 -8.59 38.95 18.54
C GLY A 367 -8.12 40.38 18.20
N ARG A 368 -6.88 40.75 18.54
CA ARG A 368 -6.24 42.04 18.25
C ARG A 368 -5.22 41.95 17.12
N THR A 369 -4.84 40.74 16.69
CA THR A 369 -3.91 40.53 15.59
C THR A 369 -4.59 40.79 14.26
N LYS A 370 -3.99 41.65 13.45
CA LYS A 370 -4.47 41.89 12.09
C LYS A 370 -3.79 40.91 11.13
N VAL A 371 -4.55 39.93 10.67
CA VAL A 371 -4.14 38.96 9.66
C VAL A 371 -4.54 39.47 8.27
N LEU A 372 -3.54 39.63 7.39
CA LEU A 372 -3.71 39.99 5.99
C LEU A 372 -3.49 38.76 5.11
N TYR A 373 -4.17 38.67 3.98
CA TYR A 373 -4.03 37.57 3.03
C TYR A 373 -3.91 38.05 1.58
N ALA A 374 -3.05 37.40 0.81
CA ALA A 374 -3.00 37.52 -0.64
C ALA A 374 -2.59 36.18 -1.27
N ASP A 375 -3.17 35.83 -2.43
CA ASP A 375 -2.80 34.61 -3.16
C ASP A 375 -1.33 34.63 -3.61
N GLY A 376 -0.78 35.80 -3.91
CA GLY A 376 0.63 36.03 -4.26
C GLY A 376 1.03 35.61 -5.68
N TYR A 377 0.37 34.62 -6.26
CA TYR A 377 0.56 34.12 -7.62
C TYR A 377 -0.79 33.86 -8.30
N ARG A 378 -0.77 33.68 -9.62
CA ARG A 378 -1.93 33.25 -10.42
C ARG A 378 -1.68 31.86 -10.98
#